data_AF-A0A258HVC6-F1
#
_entry.id   AF-A0A258HVC6-F1
#
_cell.length_a   1.000
_cell.length_b   1.000
_cell.length_c   1.000
_cell.angle_alpha   90.00
_cell.angle_beta   90.00
_cell.angle_gamma   90.00
#
_symmetry.space_group_name_H-M   'P 1'
#
loop_
_entity.id
_entity.type
_entity.pdbx_description
1 polymer ?
#
loop_
_entity_poly.entity_id
_entity_poly.type
_entity_poly.pdbx_seq_one_letter_code
_entity_poly.pdbx_strand_id
1 'polypeptide(L)'
;MGTGDGDGAFITPGKFSEPTGEKMYKRVCAGCHMPDAKGAKGAGMYPALAGDPNLASGDYTVYVVLKGLHGMPGVGRMMTDQQVADVVNYVRTNFGNKYKDRVTAAQVKDVR
;
A
#
# COMPACT_ATOMS: atom_id res chain seq x y z
N MET A 1 -28.69 6.93 16.65
CA MET A 1 -27.78 7.35 15.56
C MET A 1 -27.42 6.08 14.82
N GLY A 2 -28.01 5.74 13.69
CA GLY A 2 -27.88 6.38 12.38
C GLY A 2 -27.63 5.20 11.42
N THR A 3 -28.51 5.04 10.45
CA THR A 3 -28.66 3.93 9.52
C THR A 3 -27.41 3.66 8.68
N GLY A 4 -27.15 2.39 8.39
CA GLY A 4 -25.96 1.94 7.67
C GLY A 4 -25.93 2.31 6.20
N ASP A 5 -24.70 2.41 5.71
CA ASP A 5 -24.35 2.19 4.31
C ASP A 5 -23.46 0.95 4.28
N GLY A 6 -24.00 -0.14 3.74
CA GLY A 6 -23.29 -1.39 3.56
C GLY A 6 -22.26 -1.25 2.47
N ASP A 7 -21.01 -1.59 2.80
CA ASP A 7 -20.01 -2.17 1.91
C ASP A 7 -18.89 -2.79 2.77
N GLY A 8 -19.18 -3.96 3.36
CA GLY A 8 -18.20 -5.02 3.58
C GLY A 8 -17.01 -4.80 4.52
N ALA A 9 -16.91 -3.71 5.28
CA ALA A 9 -15.84 -3.55 6.27
C ALA A 9 -16.12 -4.40 7.51
N PHE A 10 -15.87 -5.71 7.44
CA PHE A 10 -15.75 -6.55 8.63
C PHE A 10 -14.59 -5.99 9.46
N ILE A 11 -14.91 -5.25 10.52
CA ILE A 11 -13.95 -4.78 11.52
C ILE A 11 -13.36 -6.02 12.18
N THR A 12 -12.26 -6.52 11.62
CA THR A 12 -11.48 -7.60 12.22
C THR A 12 -10.53 -6.94 13.21
N PRO A 13 -10.64 -7.24 14.53
CA PRO A 13 -9.72 -6.70 15.52
C PRO A 13 -8.27 -6.97 15.10
N GLY A 14 -7.43 -5.92 15.08
CA GLY A 14 -6.03 -6.03 14.66
C GLY A 14 -5.78 -5.95 13.15
N LYS A 15 -6.79 -5.61 12.33
CA LYS A 15 -6.65 -5.31 10.89
C LYS A 15 -7.12 -3.90 10.56
N PHE A 16 -6.54 -3.35 9.50
CA PHE A 16 -6.93 -2.08 8.92
C PHE A 16 -8.36 -2.14 8.34
N SER A 17 -9.11 -1.05 8.49
CA SER A 17 -10.53 -0.95 8.06
C SER A 17 -10.69 -0.17 6.75
N GLU A 18 -9.58 0.29 6.17
CA GLU A 18 -9.56 1.14 4.98
C GLU A 18 -9.97 0.33 3.74
N PRO A 19 -11.06 0.72 3.05
CA PRO A 19 -11.63 -0.08 1.97
C PRO A 19 -10.95 0.14 0.60
N THR A 20 -10.08 1.15 0.46
CA THR A 20 -9.45 1.49 -0.83
C THR A 20 -7.94 1.67 -0.69
N GLY A 21 -7.22 1.46 -1.79
CA GLY A 21 -5.78 1.67 -1.86
C GLY A 21 -5.34 3.10 -1.50
N GLU A 22 -6.13 4.11 -1.89
CA GLU A 22 -5.87 5.51 -1.51
C GLU A 22 -5.97 5.72 0.00
N LYS A 23 -7.06 5.24 0.62
CA LYS A 23 -7.26 5.37 2.08
C LYS A 23 -6.16 4.61 2.83
N MET A 24 -5.79 3.43 2.33
CA MET A 24 -4.69 2.65 2.89
C MET A 24 -3.34 3.39 2.78
N TYR A 25 -3.06 3.98 1.62
CA TYR A 25 -1.86 4.78 1.41
C TYR A 25 -1.77 5.95 2.40
N LYS A 26 -2.85 6.74 2.51
CA LYS A 26 -2.90 7.90 3.43
C LYS A 26 -2.71 7.49 4.88
N ARG A 27 -3.25 6.34 5.28
CA ARG A 27 -3.18 5.83 6.65
C ARG A 27 -1.82 5.23 7.00
N VAL A 28 -1.23 4.44 6.11
CA VAL A 28 -0.09 3.58 6.47
C VAL A 28 1.20 4.03 5.80
N CYS A 29 1.14 4.48 4.54
CA CYS A 29 2.33 4.73 3.73
C CYS A 29 2.79 6.19 3.79
N ALA A 30 1.83 7.13 3.79
CA ALA A 30 2.09 8.56 3.68
C ALA A 30 2.87 9.15 4.87
N GLY A 31 2.86 8.49 6.05
CA GLY A 31 3.64 8.94 7.19
C GLY A 31 5.16 8.92 6.96
N CYS A 32 5.63 8.01 6.10
CA CYS A 32 7.05 7.90 5.72
C CYS A 32 7.29 8.42 4.30
N HIS A 33 6.46 8.02 3.34
CA HIS A 33 6.63 8.37 1.93
C HIS A 33 6.07 9.74 1.53
N MET A 34 5.52 10.48 2.50
CA MET A 34 4.83 11.75 2.36
C MET A 34 3.51 11.65 1.58
N PRO A 35 2.55 12.58 1.77
CA PRO A 35 1.25 12.53 1.08
C PRO A 35 1.33 12.59 -0.45
N ASP A 36 2.36 13.23 -1.00
CA ASP A 36 2.61 13.34 -2.44
C ASP A 36 3.58 12.28 -2.98
N ALA A 37 3.92 11.28 -2.16
CA ALA A 37 4.82 10.18 -2.48
C ALA A 37 6.26 10.57 -2.86
N LYS A 38 6.69 11.80 -2.55
CA LYS A 38 8.07 12.25 -2.85
C LYS A 38 9.09 11.86 -1.79
N GLY A 39 8.65 11.19 -0.73
CA GLY A 39 9.53 10.82 0.39
C GLY A 39 10.07 12.04 1.12
N ALA A 40 11.11 11.82 1.93
CA ALA A 40 11.75 12.88 2.68
C ALA A 40 13.25 12.63 2.86
N LYS A 41 14.00 13.74 2.95
CA LYS A 41 15.44 13.76 3.21
C LYS A 41 15.71 14.69 4.40
N GLY A 42 16.58 14.30 5.32
CA GLY A 42 16.91 15.07 6.52
C GLY A 42 17.34 14.16 7.66
N ALA A 43 16.67 14.24 8.81
CA ALA A 43 16.91 13.35 9.95
C ALA A 43 16.63 11.86 9.64
N GLY A 44 15.96 11.57 8.53
CA GLY A 44 15.82 10.23 7.94
C GLY A 44 15.79 10.29 6.42
N MET A 45 15.93 9.12 5.78
CA MET A 45 15.83 8.95 4.33
C MET A 45 14.64 8.05 4.02
N TYR A 46 13.58 8.62 3.45
CA TYR A 46 12.43 7.88 2.95
C TYR A 46 12.37 8.04 1.44
N PRO A 47 12.40 6.94 0.67
CA PRO A 47 12.46 7.03 -0.78
C PRO A 47 11.14 7.56 -1.36
N ALA A 48 11.26 8.28 -2.47
CA ALA A 48 10.12 8.65 -3.28
C ALA A 48 9.53 7.40 -3.94
N LEU A 49 8.20 7.29 -3.91
CA LEU A 49 7.45 6.33 -4.72
C LEU A 49 6.91 6.99 -6.00
N ALA A 50 6.84 8.32 -6.03
CA ALA A 50 6.49 9.09 -7.21
C ALA A 50 7.52 8.88 -8.32
N GLY A 51 7.10 8.30 -9.44
CA GLY A 51 7.96 8.02 -10.59
C GLY A 51 9.02 6.94 -10.36
N ASP A 52 8.88 6.10 -9.34
CA ASP A 52 9.87 5.07 -9.02
C ASP A 52 9.83 3.91 -10.04
N PRO A 53 10.92 3.64 -10.79
CA PRO A 53 10.98 2.55 -11.75
C PRO A 53 10.88 1.16 -11.11
N ASN A 54 11.23 1.01 -9.83
CA ASN A 54 11.14 -0.30 -9.15
C ASN A 54 9.69 -0.78 -8.99
N LEU A 55 8.73 0.15 -9.01
CA LEU A 55 7.30 -0.16 -8.97
C LEU A 55 6.77 -0.82 -10.25
N ALA A 56 7.60 -0.91 -11.30
CA ALA A 56 7.25 -1.65 -12.51
C ALA A 56 6.94 -3.13 -12.21
N SER A 57 7.65 -3.73 -11.25
CA SER A 57 7.35 -5.08 -10.79
C SER A 57 6.30 -5.05 -9.67
N GLY A 58 5.11 -5.57 -9.96
CA GLY A 58 4.05 -5.75 -8.98
C GLY A 58 4.48 -6.65 -7.83
N ASP A 59 5.09 -7.81 -8.14
CA ASP A 59 5.52 -8.80 -7.15
C ASP A 59 6.60 -8.26 -6.22
N TYR A 60 7.56 -7.49 -6.77
CA TYR A 60 8.56 -6.79 -5.96
C TYR A 60 7.88 -5.81 -4.99
N THR A 61 6.94 -5.01 -5.50
CA THR A 61 6.23 -4.02 -4.67
C THR A 61 5.43 -4.69 -3.56
N VAL A 62 4.75 -5.80 -3.88
CA VAL A 62 4.04 -6.65 -2.90
C VAL A 62 4.99 -7.19 -1.85
N TYR A 63 6.12 -7.75 -2.27
CA TYR A 63 7.14 -8.29 -1.36
C TYR A 63 7.61 -7.22 -0.36
N VAL A 64 7.92 -6.01 -0.83
CA VAL A 64 8.34 -4.89 0.03
C VAL A 64 7.25 -4.50 1.02
N VAL A 65 5.98 -4.45 0.62
CA VAL A 65 4.86 -4.15 1.54
C VAL A 65 4.69 -5.24 2.61
N LEU A 66 4.84 -6.51 2.22
CA LEU A 66 4.65 -7.65 3.13
C LEU A 66 5.84 -7.84 4.09
N LYS A 67 7.07 -7.70 3.61
CA LYS A 67 8.29 -8.11 4.30
C LYS A 67 9.16 -6.93 4.75
N GLY A 68 8.98 -5.76 4.15
CA GLY A 68 9.84 -4.60 4.37
C GLY A 68 11.12 -4.64 3.53
N LEU A 69 11.86 -3.53 3.52
CA LEU A 69 13.11 -3.38 2.79
C LEU A 69 13.94 -2.24 3.39
N HIS A 70 15.24 -2.49 3.64
CA HIS A 70 16.23 -1.46 4.00
C HIS A 70 15.77 -0.53 5.15
N GLY A 71 15.15 -1.10 6.20
CA GLY A 71 14.64 -0.36 7.35
C GLY A 71 13.16 0.01 7.27
N MET A 72 12.51 -0.11 6.10
CA MET A 72 11.05 -0.09 6.00
C MET A 72 10.49 -1.36 6.66
N PRO A 73 9.61 -1.25 7.68
CA PRO A 73 9.00 -2.42 8.30
C PRO A 73 7.98 -3.07 7.34
N GLY A 74 7.79 -4.38 7.45
CA GLY A 74 6.69 -5.07 6.77
C GLY A 74 5.35 -4.66 7.36
N VAL A 75 4.56 -3.88 6.62
CA VAL A 75 3.26 -3.34 7.08
C VAL A 75 2.07 -4.22 6.71
N GLY A 76 2.25 -5.17 5.79
CA GLY A 76 1.18 -6.03 5.29
C GLY A 76 0.59 -7.02 6.30
N ARG A 77 1.20 -7.22 7.48
CA ARG A 77 0.66 -8.11 8.53
C ARG A 77 -0.72 -7.66 9.05
N MET A 78 -0.98 -6.36 9.09
CA MET A 78 -2.27 -5.81 9.52
C MET A 78 -3.25 -5.55 8.37
N MET A 79 -2.89 -5.93 7.14
CA MET A 79 -3.72 -5.81 5.94
C MET A 79 -4.29 -7.19 5.55
N THR A 80 -5.41 -7.19 4.82
CA THR A 80 -5.84 -8.33 4.01
C THR A 80 -5.04 -8.37 2.69
N ASP A 81 -5.11 -9.49 1.97
CA ASP A 81 -4.43 -9.61 0.67
C ASP A 81 -5.00 -8.62 -0.36
N GLN A 82 -6.32 -8.38 -0.31
CA GLN A 82 -6.99 -7.39 -1.14
C GLN A 82 -6.50 -5.97 -0.82
N GLN A 83 -6.37 -5.62 0.46
CA GLN A 83 -5.86 -4.30 0.86
C GLN A 83 -4.41 -4.06 0.39
N VAL A 84 -3.55 -5.09 0.46
CA VAL A 84 -2.19 -5.00 -0.07
C VAL A 84 -2.23 -4.80 -1.58
N ALA A 85 -3.03 -5.60 -2.31
CA ALA A 85 -3.17 -5.46 -3.76
C ALA A 85 -3.67 -4.05 -4.13
N ASP A 86 -4.64 -3.51 -3.41
CA ASP A 86 -5.23 -2.21 -3.69
C ASP A 86 -4.24 -1.06 -3.43
N VAL A 87 -3.50 -1.07 -2.32
CA VAL A 87 -2.50 -0.01 -2.04
C VAL A 87 -1.33 -0.07 -3.01
N VAL A 88 -0.88 -1.28 -3.38
CA VAL A 88 0.17 -1.48 -4.39
C VAL A 88 -0.29 -0.92 -5.73
N ASN A 89 -1.47 -1.31 -6.20
CA ASN A 89 -2.03 -0.80 -7.45
C ASN A 89 -2.20 0.72 -7.41
N TYR A 90 -2.71 1.28 -6.29
CA TYR A 90 -2.84 2.72 -6.13
C TYR A 90 -1.50 3.44 -6.29
N VAL A 91 -0.44 3.00 -5.62
CA VAL A 91 0.89 3.61 -5.77
C VAL A 91 1.42 3.46 -7.21
N ARG A 92 1.21 2.31 -7.85
CA ARG A 92 1.66 2.00 -9.21
C ARG A 92 0.94 2.79 -10.32
N THR A 93 -0.24 3.33 -10.05
CA THR A 93 -1.03 4.12 -11.02
C THR A 93 -1.19 5.60 -10.66
N ASN A 94 -0.64 6.04 -9.53
CA ASN A 94 -0.71 7.42 -9.07
C ASN A 94 0.70 8.02 -8.91
N PHE A 95 0.78 9.29 -8.54
CA PHE A 95 2.05 9.98 -8.29
C PHE A 95 3.00 10.01 -9.50
N GLY A 96 2.43 10.04 -10.71
CA GLY A 96 3.18 9.99 -11.96
C GLY A 96 3.51 8.58 -12.46
N ASN A 97 3.20 7.54 -11.68
CA ASN A 97 3.34 6.15 -12.11
C ASN A 97 2.17 5.74 -13.02
N LYS A 98 2.44 4.90 -14.02
CA LYS A 98 1.46 4.50 -15.06
C LYS A 98 1.55 3.01 -15.40
N TYR A 99 1.81 2.15 -14.41
CA TYR A 99 1.86 0.71 -14.63
C TYR A 99 0.45 0.15 -14.78
N LYS A 100 0.20 -0.59 -15.86
CA LYS A 100 -1.16 -0.98 -16.28
C LYS A 100 -1.56 -2.38 -15.84
N ASP A 101 -0.59 -3.25 -15.63
CA ASP A 101 -0.84 -4.57 -15.06
C ASP A 101 -1.23 -4.42 -13.59
N ARG A 102 -2.20 -5.24 -13.16
CA ARG A 102 -2.74 -5.18 -11.81
C ARG A 102 -2.19 -6.33 -10.99
N VAL A 103 -1.81 -6.01 -9.76
CA VAL A 103 -1.65 -7.00 -8.70
C VAL A 103 -3.02 -7.46 -8.22
N THR A 104 -3.19 -8.76 -8.03
CA THR A 104 -4.40 -9.39 -7.50
C THR A 104 -4.19 -9.88 -6.07
N ALA A 105 -5.27 -10.06 -5.31
CA ALA A 105 -5.19 -10.66 -3.98
C ALA A 105 -4.58 -12.08 -4.00
N ALA A 106 -4.79 -12.85 -5.08
CA ALA A 106 -4.19 -14.17 -5.24
C ALA A 106 -2.65 -14.08 -5.33
N GLN A 107 -2.12 -13.17 -6.15
CA GLN A 107 -0.68 -12.94 -6.21
C GLN A 107 -0.10 -12.51 -4.86
N VAL A 108 -0.81 -11.66 -4.10
CA VAL A 108 -0.37 -11.27 -2.75
C VAL A 108 -0.31 -12.49 -1.83
N LYS A 109 -1.31 -13.37 -1.89
CA LYS A 109 -1.35 -14.60 -1.10
C LYS A 109 -0.17 -15.51 -1.43
N ASP A 110 0.21 -15.62 -2.70
CA ASP A 110 1.33 -16.46 -3.13
C ASP A 110 2.70 -15.96 -2.62
N VAL A 111 2.83 -14.66 -2.31
CA VAL A 111 4.06 -14.04 -1.80
C VAL A 111 4.15 -14.07 -0.26
N ARG A 112 3.07 -14.43 0.45
CA ARG A 112 3.01 -14.33 1.92
C ARG A 112 3.84 -15.36 2.68
#